data_AF-X1JH56-F1
#
_entry.id   AF-X1JH56-F1
#
_cell.length_a   1.000
_cell.length_b   1.000
_cell.length_c   1.000
_cell.angle_alpha   90.00
_cell.angle_beta   90.00
_cell.angle_gamma   90.00
#
_symmetry.space_group_name_H-M   'P 1'
#
loop_
_entity.id
_entity.type
_entity.pdbx_description
1 polymer ?
#
loop_
_entity_poly.entity_id
_entity_poly.type
_entity_poly.pdbx_seq_one_letter_code
_entity_poly.pdbx_strand_id
1 'polypeptide(L)'
;EKFRYGVALRNKEEKITQFVEKPSWGDALSDEINAGIYIFEPGIFSYIPAGEPYDLGHQVLPSLVKRGEAVYGYLMDDYWIDM
;
A
#
# COMPACT_ATOMS: atom_id res chain seq x y z
N GLU A 1 -3.37 -4.14 20.34
CA GLU A 1 -3.45 -2.86 19.61
C GLU A 1 -3.31 -3.11 18.11
N LYS A 2 -3.84 -2.21 17.28
CA LYS A 2 -3.69 -2.26 15.81
C LYS A 2 -2.75 -1.15 15.37
N PHE A 3 -2.02 -1.38 14.29
CA PHE A 3 -1.29 -0.31 13.63
C PHE A 3 -2.26 0.77 13.13
N ARG A 4 -1.79 2.02 13.14
CA ARG A 4 -2.54 3.17 12.61
C ARG A 4 -2.45 3.28 11.09
N TYR A 5 -1.44 2.65 10.50
CA TYR A 5 -1.07 2.75 9.08
C TYR A 5 -1.05 1.37 8.42
N GLY A 6 -1.22 1.34 7.10
CA GLY A 6 -0.89 0.18 6.30
C GLY A 6 0.61 -0.11 6.32
N VAL A 7 0.98 -1.37 6.19
CA VAL A 7 2.37 -1.83 6.09
C VAL A 7 2.59 -2.54 4.76
N ALA A 8 3.78 -2.39 4.21
CA ALA A 8 4.15 -3.01 2.95
C ALA A 8 5.45 -3.82 3.11
N LEU A 9 5.51 -4.98 2.47
CA LEU A 9 6.74 -5.76 2.33
C LEU A 9 7.22 -5.65 0.89
N ARG A 10 8.44 -5.17 0.70
CA ARG A 10 9.11 -5.10 -0.61
C ARG A 10 10.21 -6.14 -0.73
N ASN A 11 10.47 -6.59 -1.95
CA ASN A 11 11.63 -7.43 -2.25
C ASN A 11 12.88 -6.56 -2.50
N LYS A 12 13.98 -7.20 -2.90
CA LYS A 12 15.27 -6.52 -3.16
C LYS A 12 15.24 -5.60 -4.39
N GLU A 13 14.24 -5.77 -5.25
CA GLU A 13 13.99 -4.94 -6.43
C GLU A 13 12.90 -3.88 -6.18
N GLU A 14 12.62 -3.57 -4.91
CA GLU A 14 11.63 -2.57 -4.46
C GLU A 14 10.18 -2.91 -4.79
N LYS A 15 9.90 -4.10 -5.37
CA LYS A 15 8.55 -4.51 -5.71
C LYS A 15 7.79 -4.89 -4.44
N ILE A 16 6.60 -4.31 -4.24
CA ILE A 16 5.71 -4.67 -3.15
C ILE A 16 5.19 -6.08 -3.40
N THR A 17 5.49 -6.98 -2.46
CA THR A 17 5.06 -8.39 -2.50
C THR A 17 3.84 -8.62 -1.63
N GLN A 18 3.66 -7.82 -0.58
CA GLN A 18 2.52 -7.87 0.32
C GLN A 18 2.19 -6.45 0.81
N PHE A 19 0.89 -6.17 0.93
CA PHE A 19 0.37 -4.92 1.50
C PHE A 19 -0.79 -5.26 2.43
N VAL A 20 -0.75 -4.77 3.66
CA VAL A 20 -1.81 -4.98 4.66
C VAL A 20 -2.17 -3.65 5.29
N GLU A 21 -3.42 -3.23 5.13
CA GLU A 21 -3.93 -2.00 5.73
C GLU A 21 -4.24 -2.21 7.22
N LYS A 22 -3.63 -1.39 8.10
CA LYS A 22 -3.85 -1.38 9.56
C LYS A 22 -3.80 -2.78 10.20
N PRO A 23 -2.68 -3.52 10.04
CA PRO A 23 -2.55 -4.87 10.58
C PRO A 23 -2.63 -4.91 12.11
N SER A 24 -2.88 -6.10 12.66
CA SER A 24 -2.57 -6.36 14.06
C SER A 24 -1.05 -6.51 14.26
N TRP A 25 -0.56 -6.39 15.50
CA TRP A 25 0.87 -6.59 15.79
C TRP A 25 1.41 -7.95 15.35
N GLY A 26 0.57 -9.00 15.36
CA GLY A 26 0.97 -10.33 14.91
C GLY A 26 1.02 -10.49 13.39
N ASP A 27 0.38 -9.58 12.66
CA ASP A 27 0.28 -9.61 11.19
C ASP A 27 1.23 -8.60 10.52
N ALA A 28 2.00 -7.83 11.30
CA ALA A 28 2.94 -6.85 10.76
C ALA A 28 4.19 -7.56 10.25
N LEU A 29 4.36 -7.54 8.92
CA LEU A 29 5.44 -8.23 8.22
C LEU A 29 6.65 -7.32 7.97
N SER A 30 6.53 -6.03 8.30
CA SER A 30 7.57 -5.01 8.19
C SER A 30 7.25 -3.83 9.13
N ASP A 31 8.25 -2.98 9.34
CA ASP A 31 8.16 -1.65 9.96
C ASP A 31 8.03 -0.52 8.92
N GLU A 32 7.92 -0.87 7.63
CA GLU A 32 7.76 0.06 6.52
C GLU A 32 6.27 0.41 6.33
N ILE A 33 5.88 1.59 6.82
CA ILE A 33 4.50 2.07 6.75
C ILE A 33 4.19 2.75 5.41
N ASN A 34 2.93 2.68 5.02
CA ASN A 34 2.38 3.45 3.92
C ASN A 34 2.19 4.91 4.34
N ALA A 35 3.00 5.80 3.77
CA ALA A 35 2.96 7.25 4.03
C ALA A 35 1.82 8.01 3.32
N GLY A 36 1.04 7.32 2.47
CA GLY A 36 -0.09 7.94 1.74
C GLY A 36 0.32 8.77 0.51
N ILE A 37 1.54 8.59 0.00
CA ILE A 37 2.08 9.29 -1.17
C ILE A 37 2.18 8.29 -2.32
N TYR A 38 1.62 8.64 -3.48
CA TYR A 38 1.54 7.73 -4.62
C TYR A 38 1.81 8.42 -5.95
N ILE A 39 2.39 7.66 -6.87
CA ILE A 39 2.50 8.00 -8.29
C ILE A 39 1.82 6.88 -9.07
N PHE A 40 0.88 7.24 -9.93
CA PHE A 40 0.11 6.28 -10.72
C PHE A 40 0.16 6.63 -12.20
N GLU A 41 0.26 5.58 -13.02
CA GLU A 41 -0.14 5.67 -14.42
C GLU A 41 -1.66 5.86 -14.52
N PRO A 42 -2.18 6.59 -15.53
CA PRO A 42 -3.63 6.80 -15.70
C PRO A 42 -4.46 5.51 -15.76
N GLY A 43 -3.84 4.38 -16.12
CA GLY A 43 -4.48 3.07 -16.12
C GLY A 43 -5.03 2.63 -14.75
N ILE A 44 -4.61 3.27 -13.65
CA ILE A 44 -5.09 2.97 -12.30
C ILE A 44 -6.62 3.03 -12.19
N PHE A 45 -7.27 3.95 -12.90
CA PHE A 45 -8.73 4.10 -12.86
C PHE A 45 -9.49 2.89 -13.40
N SER A 46 -8.85 2.04 -14.22
CA SER A 46 -9.45 0.79 -14.69
C SER A 46 -9.61 -0.27 -13.59
N TYR A 47 -8.90 -0.12 -12.47
CA TYR A 47 -9.03 -0.99 -11.29
C TYR A 47 -10.08 -0.50 -10.30
N ILE A 48 -10.68 0.67 -10.54
CA ILE A 48 -11.66 1.30 -9.65
C ILE A 48 -13.06 1.16 -10.28
N PRO A 49 -14.00 0.45 -9.63
CA PRO A 49 -15.35 0.31 -10.15
C PRO A 49 -16.08 1.66 -10.18
N ALA A 50 -16.84 1.89 -11.25
CA ALA A 50 -17.61 3.12 -11.40
C ALA A 50 -18.86 3.10 -10.51
N GLY A 51 -19.17 4.24 -9.88
CA GLY A 51 -20.40 4.43 -9.12
C GLY A 51 -20.40 3.85 -7.71
N GLU A 52 -19.27 3.35 -7.23
CA GLU A 52 -19.12 2.77 -5.90
C GLU A 52 -17.93 3.40 -5.16
N PRO A 53 -18.05 3.68 -3.85
CA PRO A 53 -16.89 4.02 -3.04
C PRO A 53 -15.86 2.87 -3.07
N TYR A 54 -14.61 3.21 -3.34
CA TYR A 54 -13.53 2.23 -3.43
C TYR A 54 -12.27 2.77 -2.75
N ASP A 55 -11.79 2.05 -1.74
CA ASP A 55 -10.71 2.46 -0.86
C ASP A 55 -9.34 2.04 -1.42
N LEU A 56 -8.41 2.99 -1.45
CA LEU A 56 -7.08 2.78 -2.01
C LEU A 56 -6.27 1.76 -1.20
N GLY A 57 -6.27 1.87 0.13
CA GLY A 57 -5.48 1.02 1.02
C GLY A 57 -6.09 -0.37 1.23
N HIS A 58 -7.41 -0.46 1.38
CA HIS A 58 -8.08 -1.73 1.65
C HIS A 58 -8.45 -2.51 0.39
N GLN A 59 -8.59 -1.85 -0.76
CA GLN A 59 -9.13 -2.49 -1.97
C GLN A 59 -8.18 -2.41 -3.17
N VAL A 60 -7.74 -1.20 -3.57
CA VAL A 60 -6.94 -1.03 -4.78
C VAL A 60 -5.54 -1.64 -4.62
N LEU A 61 -4.75 -1.17 -3.65
CA LEU A 61 -3.36 -1.62 -3.48
C LEU A 61 -3.26 -3.14 -3.22
N PRO A 62 -4.05 -3.74 -2.31
CA PRO A 62 -4.03 -5.19 -2.11
C PRO A 62 -4.41 -5.96 -3.38
N SER A 63 -5.38 -5.47 -4.16
CA SER A 63 -5.80 -6.09 -5.43
C SER A 63 -4.68 -6.06 -6.47
N LEU A 64 -3.98 -4.94 -6.63
CA LEU A 64 -2.85 -4.81 -7.55
C LEU A 64 -1.71 -5.77 -7.18
N VAL A 65 -1.33 -5.79 -5.90
CA VAL A 65 -0.29 -6.69 -5.39
C VAL A 65 -0.69 -8.15 -5.60
N LYS A 66 -1.93 -8.52 -5.29
CA LYS A 66 -2.46 -9.88 -5.51
C LYS A 66 -2.47 -10.30 -6.98
N ARG A 67 -2.70 -9.36 -7.90
CA ARG A 67 -2.67 -9.59 -9.36
C ARG A 67 -1.24 -9.66 -9.92
N GLY A 68 -0.22 -9.36 -9.11
CA GLY A 68 1.17 -9.35 -9.53
C GLY A 68 1.57 -8.11 -10.34
N GLU A 69 0.74 -7.06 -10.31
CA GLU A 69 0.97 -5.81 -11.02
C GLU A 69 2.28 -5.12 -10.59
N ALA A 70 2.69 -4.15 -11.38
CA ALA A 70 3.89 -3.34 -11.14
C ALA A 70 3.66 -2.32 -10.00
N VAL A 71 3.70 -2.79 -8.75
CA VAL A 71 3.64 -1.94 -7.55
C VAL A 71 5.00 -1.92 -6.88
N TYR A 72 5.59 -0.73 -6.73
CA TYR A 72 6.92 -0.55 -6.16
C TYR A 72 6.86 0.41 -4.96
N GLY A 73 7.71 0.16 -3.98
CA GLY A 73 7.90 1.03 -2.82
C GLY A 73 9.06 2.00 -3.06
N TYR A 74 8.95 3.19 -2.46
CA TYR A 74 10.06 4.09 -2.27
C TYR A 74 10.21 4.33 -0.78
N LEU A 75 11.32 3.88 -0.19
CA LEU A 75 11.61 4.13 1.21
C LEU A 75 12.12 5.57 1.36
N MET A 76 11.32 6.39 2.02
CA MET A 76 11.65 7.79 2.31
C MET A 76 12.33 7.89 3.68
N ASP A 77 13.43 8.64 3.77
CA ASP A 77 14.17 8.92 5.00
C ASP A 77 13.98 10.36 5.51
N ASP A 78 13.02 11.09 4.93
CA ASP A 78 12.63 12.44 5.30
C ASP A 78 11.65 12.48 6.49
N TYR A 79 11.47 13.68 7.05
CA TYR A 79 10.48 13.92 8.10
C TYR A 79 9.05 13.68 7.59
N TRP A 80 8.31 12.82 8.28
CA TRP A 80 6.91 12.54 8.03
C TRP A 80 6.11 12.56 9.33
N ILE A 81 4.92 13.17 9.29
CA ILE A 81 3.98 13.23 10.41
C ILE A 81 2.55 13.18 9.90
N ASP A 82 1.72 12.41 10.59
CA ASP A 82 0.27 12.40 10.45
C ASP A 82 -0.33 13.39 11.46
N MET A 83 -1.19 14.31 11.00
CA MET A 83 -1.75 15.42 11.80
C MET A 83 -3.24 15.24 12.10
#